data_AF-A0A550GNS9-F1
#
_entry.id   AF-A0A550GNS9-F1
#
_cell.length_a   1.000
_cell.length_b   1.000
_cell.length_c   1.000
_cell.angle_alpha   90.00
_cell.angle_beta   90.00
_cell.angle_gamma   90.00
#
_symmetry.space_group_name_H-M   'P 1'
#
loop_
_entity.id
_entity.type
_entity.pdbx_description
1 polymer ?
#
loop_
_entity_poly.entity_id
_entity_poly.type
_entity_poly.pdbx_seq_one_letter_code
_entity_poly.pdbx_strand_id
1 'polypeptide(L)'
;INATYTFEFTGIYPIELNVFDENGNVGTDIIFVTVIDNTWPIANAGLDQNIGENTLVYFDGSASFDNDGIESYLWTFTDGEPKSLTGINSSYYFDTPGIYEVTLTVSDLEENSANDTVIIVVRDITAPKIEFTEFSEITEGVPSIFNASKSYDPSGIDSFYWIFGDDTTENSSFPSVIHTYVESGTYALELFVTDKAGNVNSDIISVNVNPDPNTNFSSGQSDEKDEDITLVNVDQLNSDPDIPDTTNANINSEDETQTELEENESKTNPETDNPVGFSLGDFLTIVIILLLTSYVLYVKWQVRIEKINEHQNNL
;
A
#
# COMPACT_ATOMS: atom_id res chain seq x y z
N ILE A 1 -44.73 -53.45 29.27
CA ILE A 1 -43.31 -53.07 29.07
C ILE A 1 -43.35 -51.87 28.13
N ASN A 2 -42.61 -50.80 28.42
CA ASN A 2 -42.56 -49.64 27.54
C ASN A 2 -41.22 -49.67 26.80
N ALA A 3 -41.26 -49.48 25.48
CA ALA A 3 -40.08 -49.25 24.66
C ALA A 3 -40.15 -47.84 24.08
N THR A 4 -38.98 -47.23 23.86
CA THR A 4 -38.84 -45.90 23.26
C THR A 4 -37.89 -46.01 22.09
N TYR A 5 -38.24 -45.39 20.97
CA TYR A 5 -37.43 -45.31 19.76
C TYR A 5 -37.52 -43.89 19.21
N THR A 6 -36.42 -43.40 18.66
CA THR A 6 -36.33 -42.09 18.00
C THR A 6 -36.01 -42.35 16.53
N PHE A 7 -36.75 -41.71 15.63
CA PHE A 7 -36.47 -41.75 14.20
C PHE A 7 -35.49 -40.62 13.85
N GLU A 8 -34.49 -40.92 13.03
CA GLU A 8 -33.46 -39.96 12.60
C GLU A 8 -33.82 -39.26 11.27
N PHE A 9 -34.85 -39.73 10.56
CA PHE A 9 -35.33 -39.23 9.28
C PHE A 9 -36.86 -39.28 9.24
N THR A 10 -37.45 -38.59 8.28
CA THR A 10 -38.90 -38.64 8.05
C THR A 10 -39.31 -39.89 7.27
N GLY A 11 -40.62 -40.07 7.09
CA GLY A 11 -41.19 -41.17 6.33
C GLY A 11 -42.13 -42.05 7.14
N ILE A 12 -42.53 -43.18 6.55
CA ILE A 12 -43.56 -44.07 7.10
C ILE A 12 -42.92 -45.38 7.53
N TYR A 13 -42.81 -45.59 8.84
CA TYR A 13 -42.16 -46.74 9.43
C TYR A 13 -43.19 -47.77 9.94
N PRO A 14 -43.19 -49.02 9.43
CA PRO A 14 -43.95 -50.11 10.02
C PRO A 14 -43.23 -50.61 11.28
N ILE A 15 -43.91 -50.58 12.43
CA ILE A 15 -43.43 -51.16 13.69
C ILE A 15 -44.22 -52.44 13.95
N GLU A 16 -43.52 -53.58 13.95
CA GLU A 16 -44.09 -54.90 14.25
C GLU A 16 -43.87 -55.26 15.72
N LEU A 17 -44.96 -55.56 16.43
CA LEU A 17 -44.93 -56.09 17.79
C LEU A 17 -45.14 -57.61 17.75
N ASN A 18 -44.14 -58.37 18.21
CA ASN A 18 -44.22 -59.81 18.41
C ASN A 18 -44.36 -60.15 19.90
N VAL A 19 -45.46 -60.83 20.27
CA VAL A 19 -45.73 -61.27 21.66
C VAL A 19 -45.76 -62.79 21.71
N PHE A 20 -44.93 -63.38 22.57
CA PHE A 20 -44.82 -64.83 22.76
C PHE A 20 -45.49 -65.28 24.06
N ASP A 21 -46.16 -66.42 24.05
CA ASP A 21 -46.63 -67.11 25.27
C ASP A 21 -45.62 -68.12 25.82
N GLU A 22 -45.91 -68.69 26.99
CA GLU A 22 -45.04 -69.69 27.65
C GLU A 22 -44.90 -71.01 26.84
N ASN A 23 -45.74 -71.22 25.84
CA ASN A 23 -45.70 -72.37 24.94
C ASN A 23 -45.01 -72.06 23.60
N GLY A 24 -44.56 -70.82 23.39
CA GLY A 24 -43.88 -70.36 22.17
C GLY A 24 -44.81 -69.98 21.02
N ASN A 25 -46.13 -69.86 21.25
CA ASN A 25 -47.03 -69.28 20.26
C ASN A 25 -46.78 -67.78 20.14
N VAL A 26 -46.84 -67.22 18.93
CA VAL A 26 -46.62 -65.80 18.66
C VAL A 26 -47.90 -65.12 18.17
N GLY A 27 -48.21 -63.96 18.73
CA GLY A 27 -49.16 -62.99 18.19
C GLY A 27 -48.41 -61.79 17.63
N THR A 28 -48.82 -61.33 16.44
CA THR A 28 -48.22 -60.18 15.74
C THR A 28 -49.23 -59.04 15.61
N ASP A 29 -48.74 -57.81 15.68
CA ASP A 29 -49.49 -56.60 15.31
C ASP A 29 -48.53 -55.61 14.62
N ILE A 30 -49.05 -54.78 13.69
CA ILE A 30 -48.25 -53.80 12.95
C ILE A 30 -48.94 -52.44 12.98
N ILE A 31 -48.23 -51.44 13.48
CA ILE A 31 -48.62 -50.03 13.37
C ILE A 31 -47.73 -49.30 12.36
N PHE A 32 -48.26 -48.25 11.75
CA PHE A 32 -47.48 -47.33 10.92
C PHE A 32 -47.26 -46.03 11.69
N VAL A 33 -46.00 -45.60 11.80
CA VAL A 33 -45.64 -44.29 12.35
C VAL A 33 -45.17 -43.41 11.20
N THR A 34 -45.88 -42.30 10.97
CA THR A 34 -45.43 -41.25 10.06
C THR A 34 -44.61 -40.24 10.85
N VAL A 35 -43.36 -40.09 10.44
CA VAL A 35 -42.48 -38.98 10.81
C VAL A 35 -42.56 -37.99 9.65
N ILE A 36 -42.65 -36.70 9.97
CA ILE A 36 -42.77 -35.60 9.00
C ILE A 36 -41.69 -34.58 9.28
N ASP A 37 -41.25 -33.87 8.24
CA ASP A 37 -40.46 -32.67 8.46
C ASP A 37 -41.32 -31.59 9.18
N ASN A 38 -40.67 -30.84 10.05
CA ASN A 38 -41.27 -29.73 10.78
C ASN A 38 -40.30 -28.61 11.16
N THR A 39 -39.05 -28.62 10.67
CA THR A 39 -38.13 -27.48 10.85
C THR A 39 -37.66 -26.96 9.50
N TRP A 40 -36.94 -25.85 9.51
CA TRP A 40 -36.21 -25.39 8.32
C TRP A 40 -34.75 -25.77 8.54
N PRO A 41 -33.99 -26.03 7.46
CA PRO A 41 -32.58 -26.34 7.58
C PRO A 41 -31.85 -25.17 8.27
N ILE A 42 -30.79 -25.50 9.00
CA ILE A 42 -29.89 -24.56 9.64
C ILE A 42 -28.60 -24.57 8.83
N ALA A 43 -28.35 -23.50 8.09
CA ALA A 43 -27.07 -23.27 7.42
C ALA A 43 -25.97 -22.98 8.44
N ASN A 44 -24.75 -23.44 8.16
CA ASN A 44 -23.54 -23.07 8.88
C ASN A 44 -22.37 -23.00 7.88
N ALA A 45 -21.92 -21.79 7.58
CA ALA A 45 -20.87 -21.50 6.60
C ALA A 45 -19.45 -21.64 7.17
N GLY A 46 -19.32 -21.88 8.49
CA GLY A 46 -18.05 -21.98 9.20
C GLY A 46 -17.65 -20.68 9.90
N LEU A 47 -16.34 -20.45 10.02
CA LEU A 47 -15.77 -19.25 10.67
C LEU A 47 -15.10 -18.35 9.64
N ASP A 48 -15.17 -17.04 9.90
CA ASP A 48 -14.44 -16.02 9.13
C ASP A 48 -12.94 -16.35 9.03
N GLN A 49 -12.37 -16.08 7.85
CA GLN A 49 -10.98 -16.43 7.55
C GLN A 49 -10.16 -15.20 7.20
N ASN A 50 -8.89 -15.20 7.61
CA ASN A 50 -7.92 -14.15 7.26
C ASN A 50 -6.68 -14.81 6.65
N ILE A 51 -6.53 -14.67 5.33
CA ILE A 51 -5.58 -15.41 4.50
C ILE A 51 -4.81 -14.45 3.59
N GLY A 52 -3.66 -14.89 3.08
CA GLY A 52 -2.94 -14.14 2.03
C GLY A 52 -3.55 -14.44 0.66
N GLU A 53 -3.50 -13.49 -0.26
CA GLU A 53 -3.87 -13.72 -1.65
C GLU A 53 -3.15 -14.95 -2.26
N ASN A 54 -3.77 -15.53 -3.29
CA ASN A 54 -3.33 -16.75 -3.96
C ASN A 54 -3.24 -18.00 -3.03
N THR A 55 -3.77 -17.92 -1.81
CA THR A 55 -3.94 -19.08 -0.89
C THR A 55 -5.24 -19.82 -1.21
N LEU A 56 -5.21 -21.15 -1.11
CA LEU A 56 -6.40 -21.99 -1.23
C LEU A 56 -7.24 -21.90 0.05
N VAL A 57 -8.43 -21.31 -0.07
CA VAL A 57 -9.45 -21.25 0.98
C VAL A 57 -10.32 -22.51 0.92
N TYR A 58 -10.65 -23.06 2.09
CA TYR A 58 -11.57 -24.19 2.23
C TYR A 58 -12.88 -23.72 2.86
N PHE A 59 -13.99 -24.21 2.34
CA PHE A 59 -15.33 -24.02 2.85
C PHE A 59 -15.87 -25.36 3.34
N ASP A 60 -16.42 -25.38 4.56
CA ASP A 60 -16.92 -26.57 5.23
C ASP A 60 -18.33 -26.26 5.77
N GLY A 61 -19.33 -26.79 5.08
CA GLY A 61 -20.75 -26.65 5.43
C GLY A 61 -21.24 -27.79 6.33
N SER A 62 -20.38 -28.70 6.78
CA SER A 62 -20.79 -29.96 7.45
C SER A 62 -21.40 -29.79 8.84
N ALA A 63 -21.31 -28.58 9.41
CA ALA A 63 -22.02 -28.20 10.62
C ALA A 63 -23.46 -27.69 10.35
N SER A 64 -23.89 -27.64 9.10
CA SER A 64 -25.30 -27.39 8.73
C SER A 64 -26.15 -28.60 9.12
N PHE A 65 -27.39 -28.37 9.52
CA PHE A 65 -28.27 -29.41 10.07
C PHE A 65 -29.70 -29.26 9.60
N ASP A 66 -30.36 -30.40 9.36
CA ASP A 66 -31.80 -30.50 9.19
C ASP A 66 -32.30 -31.84 9.78
N ASN A 67 -33.59 -31.96 10.15
CA ASN A 67 -34.16 -33.17 10.75
C ASN A 67 -34.57 -34.27 9.74
N ASP A 68 -34.77 -33.94 8.47
CA ASP A 68 -34.86 -34.94 7.39
C ASP A 68 -33.58 -35.00 6.55
N GLY A 69 -32.79 -33.93 6.62
CA GLY A 69 -31.45 -33.87 6.07
C GLY A 69 -31.35 -32.93 4.87
N ILE A 70 -30.13 -32.47 4.63
CA ILE A 70 -29.85 -31.48 3.60
C ILE A 70 -29.61 -32.18 2.26
N GLU A 71 -30.45 -31.91 1.27
CA GLU A 71 -30.31 -32.41 -0.10
C GLU A 71 -29.17 -31.70 -0.84
N SER A 72 -29.04 -30.38 -0.68
CA SER A 72 -28.09 -29.59 -1.46
C SER A 72 -27.37 -28.49 -0.69
N TYR A 73 -26.16 -28.17 -1.17
CA TYR A 73 -25.26 -27.14 -0.66
C TYR A 73 -24.78 -26.31 -1.84
N LEU A 74 -25.00 -25.00 -1.80
CA LEU A 74 -24.62 -24.03 -2.82
C LEU A 74 -23.89 -22.86 -2.17
N TRP A 75 -22.61 -22.69 -2.49
CA TRP A 75 -21.82 -21.52 -2.09
C TRP A 75 -21.89 -20.47 -3.19
N THR A 76 -22.15 -19.21 -2.84
CA THR A 76 -22.19 -18.06 -3.77
C THR A 76 -21.30 -16.92 -3.29
N PHE A 77 -20.81 -16.14 -4.25
CA PHE A 77 -19.84 -15.04 -4.06
C PHE A 77 -20.41 -13.79 -4.74
N THR A 78 -20.41 -12.64 -4.05
CA THR A 78 -21.12 -11.41 -4.47
C THR A 78 -20.19 -10.24 -4.83
N ASP A 79 -18.89 -10.49 -4.89
CA ASP A 79 -17.77 -9.54 -4.88
C ASP A 79 -16.97 -9.57 -6.19
N GLY A 80 -17.65 -9.24 -7.28
CA GLY A 80 -17.08 -9.19 -8.63
C GLY A 80 -17.92 -9.98 -9.62
N GLU A 81 -17.29 -10.90 -10.36
CA GLU A 81 -18.00 -11.82 -11.25
C GLU A 81 -18.73 -12.90 -10.43
N PRO A 82 -20.07 -13.01 -10.51
CA PRO A 82 -20.83 -13.96 -9.71
C PRO A 82 -20.36 -15.40 -9.91
N LYS A 83 -19.98 -16.04 -8.81
CA LYS A 83 -19.48 -17.41 -8.81
C LYS A 83 -20.37 -18.30 -7.95
N SER A 84 -20.38 -19.59 -8.27
CA SER A 84 -20.96 -20.61 -7.41
C SER A 84 -20.12 -21.88 -7.35
N LEU A 85 -20.15 -22.54 -6.19
CA LEU A 85 -19.59 -23.87 -5.95
C LEU A 85 -20.67 -24.74 -5.29
N THR A 86 -20.59 -26.06 -5.44
CA THR A 86 -21.60 -26.97 -4.89
C THR A 86 -20.98 -28.07 -4.04
N GLY A 87 -21.78 -28.57 -3.09
CA GLY A 87 -21.40 -29.64 -2.17
C GLY A 87 -20.96 -29.13 -0.80
N ILE A 88 -21.05 -30.05 0.18
CA ILE A 88 -20.79 -29.83 1.60
C ILE A 88 -19.42 -29.18 1.86
N ASN A 89 -18.39 -29.64 1.15
CA ASN A 89 -17.04 -29.11 1.20
C ASN A 89 -16.66 -28.55 -0.16
N SER A 90 -16.11 -27.34 -0.18
CA SER A 90 -15.68 -26.63 -1.39
C SER A 90 -14.35 -25.92 -1.13
N SER A 91 -13.68 -25.46 -2.19
CA SER A 91 -12.43 -24.72 -2.06
C SER A 91 -12.22 -23.71 -3.18
N TYR A 92 -11.63 -22.57 -2.88
CA TYR A 92 -11.42 -21.50 -3.86
C TYR A 92 -10.10 -20.73 -3.66
N TYR A 93 -9.60 -20.11 -4.73
CA TYR A 93 -8.47 -19.20 -4.69
C TYR A 93 -8.99 -17.76 -4.89
N PHE A 94 -8.60 -16.87 -4.00
CA PHE A 94 -8.77 -15.42 -4.18
C PHE A 94 -7.42 -14.85 -4.61
N ASP A 95 -7.38 -14.23 -5.79
CA ASP A 95 -6.16 -13.73 -6.45
C ASP A 95 -5.91 -12.23 -6.24
N THR A 96 -6.86 -11.56 -5.58
CA THR A 96 -6.88 -10.11 -5.36
C THR A 96 -7.09 -9.83 -3.87
N PRO A 97 -6.40 -8.85 -3.26
CA PRO A 97 -6.64 -8.44 -1.88
C PRO A 97 -8.01 -7.79 -1.71
N GLY A 98 -8.70 -8.07 -0.59
CA GLY A 98 -10.05 -7.56 -0.36
C GLY A 98 -10.77 -8.19 0.82
N ILE A 99 -12.04 -7.82 0.97
CA ILE A 99 -12.99 -8.46 1.89
C ILE A 99 -14.06 -9.10 1.01
N TYR A 100 -14.26 -10.40 1.19
CA TYR A 100 -15.14 -11.22 0.38
C TYR A 100 -16.27 -11.80 1.25
N GLU A 101 -17.50 -11.79 0.74
CA GLU A 101 -18.69 -12.33 1.39
C GLU A 101 -19.13 -13.61 0.66
N VAL A 102 -18.96 -14.76 1.31
CA VAL A 102 -19.32 -16.06 0.74
C VAL A 102 -20.54 -16.61 1.46
N THR A 103 -21.64 -16.80 0.73
CA THR A 103 -22.89 -17.28 1.30
C THR A 103 -23.09 -18.76 0.99
N LEU A 104 -23.21 -19.58 2.03
CA LEU A 104 -23.75 -20.92 1.92
C LEU A 104 -25.28 -20.84 1.89
N THR A 105 -25.89 -21.42 0.88
CA THR A 105 -27.32 -21.78 0.87
C THR A 105 -27.44 -23.29 0.97
N VAL A 106 -28.24 -23.79 1.90
CA VAL A 106 -28.62 -25.20 2.02
C VAL A 106 -30.11 -25.38 1.75
N SER A 107 -30.48 -26.53 1.18
CA SER A 107 -31.87 -26.95 1.02
C SER A 107 -32.09 -28.38 1.49
N ASP A 108 -33.24 -28.64 2.10
CA ASP A 108 -33.72 -29.97 2.47
C ASP A 108 -34.42 -30.68 1.30
N LEU A 109 -35.02 -31.84 1.57
CA LEU A 109 -35.76 -32.67 0.60
C LEU A 109 -37.16 -32.11 0.25
N GLU A 110 -37.63 -31.12 1.00
CA GLU A 110 -38.93 -30.45 0.87
C GLU A 110 -38.83 -29.11 0.09
N GLU A 111 -37.63 -28.79 -0.43
CA GLU A 111 -37.27 -27.52 -1.07
C GLU A 111 -37.29 -26.28 -0.13
N ASN A 112 -37.35 -26.45 1.20
CA ASN A 112 -37.07 -25.31 2.11
C ASN A 112 -35.58 -24.95 1.99
N SER A 113 -35.23 -23.73 2.41
CA SER A 113 -33.82 -23.28 2.35
C SER A 113 -33.46 -22.31 3.46
N ALA A 114 -32.18 -22.33 3.80
CA ALA A 114 -31.56 -21.38 4.72
C ALA A 114 -30.19 -20.94 4.19
N ASN A 115 -29.73 -19.80 4.68
CA ASN A 115 -28.43 -19.25 4.34
C ASN A 115 -27.64 -18.87 5.59
N ASP A 116 -26.31 -18.91 5.43
CA ASP A 116 -25.33 -18.37 6.37
C ASP A 116 -24.15 -17.82 5.56
N THR A 117 -23.43 -16.84 6.12
CA THR A 117 -22.39 -16.09 5.40
C THR A 117 -21.08 -16.11 6.18
N VAL A 118 -20.00 -16.40 5.49
CA VAL A 118 -18.63 -16.32 6.01
C VAL A 118 -17.86 -15.18 5.33
N ILE A 119 -17.13 -14.40 6.13
CA ILE A 119 -16.29 -13.31 5.64
C ILE A 119 -14.86 -13.82 5.43
N ILE A 120 -14.33 -13.61 4.23
CA ILE A 120 -12.94 -13.95 3.89
C ILE A 120 -12.15 -12.66 3.68
N VAL A 121 -11.23 -12.36 4.58
CA VAL A 121 -10.29 -11.23 4.46
C VAL A 121 -9.03 -11.73 3.75
N VAL A 122 -8.81 -11.24 2.54
CA VAL A 122 -7.67 -11.56 1.69
C VAL A 122 -6.65 -10.42 1.80
N ARG A 123 -5.50 -10.69 2.39
CA ARG A 123 -4.40 -9.73 2.54
C ARG A 123 -3.47 -9.81 1.35
N ASP A 124 -2.99 -8.66 0.89
CA ASP A 124 -1.82 -8.62 0.04
C ASP A 124 -0.60 -9.16 0.79
N ILE A 125 0.18 -9.97 0.11
CA ILE A 125 1.42 -10.60 0.60
C ILE A 125 2.50 -10.60 -0.48
N THR A 126 2.26 -9.94 -1.62
CA THR A 126 3.25 -9.81 -2.70
C THR A 126 3.97 -8.48 -2.57
N ALA A 127 5.21 -8.41 -3.05
CA ALA A 127 5.99 -7.18 -3.00
C ALA A 127 5.74 -6.35 -4.26
N PRO A 128 5.71 -5.01 -4.16
CA PRO A 128 5.40 -4.14 -5.30
C PRO A 128 6.37 -4.36 -6.46
N LYS A 129 5.85 -4.39 -7.68
CA LYS A 129 6.69 -4.42 -8.89
C LYS A 129 7.26 -3.03 -9.15
N ILE A 130 8.59 -2.90 -9.19
CA ILE A 130 9.27 -1.65 -9.54
C ILE A 130 9.41 -1.56 -11.07
N GLU A 131 9.15 -0.37 -11.64
CA GLU A 131 9.45 -0.08 -13.05
C GLU A 131 9.81 1.41 -13.21
N PHE A 132 11.11 1.66 -13.44
CA PHE A 132 11.63 2.97 -13.80
C PHE A 132 11.18 3.38 -15.20
N THR A 133 10.92 4.68 -15.41
CA THR A 133 10.80 5.27 -16.75
C THR A 133 12.16 5.73 -17.26
N GLU A 134 12.40 5.65 -18.57
CA GLU A 134 13.60 6.22 -19.19
C GLU A 134 13.73 7.71 -18.85
N PHE A 135 14.93 8.11 -18.44
CA PHE A 135 15.34 9.50 -18.21
C PHE A 135 16.25 9.98 -19.35
N SER A 136 16.34 11.29 -19.53
CA SER A 136 17.26 11.90 -20.49
C SER A 136 18.72 11.70 -20.08
N GLU A 137 19.66 12.10 -20.94
CA GLU A 137 21.05 12.31 -20.52
C GLU A 137 21.08 13.26 -19.31
N ILE A 138 21.93 12.92 -18.33
CA ILE A 138 22.11 13.67 -17.08
C ILE A 138 23.49 14.32 -17.12
N THR A 139 23.56 15.59 -16.71
CA THR A 139 24.79 16.39 -16.67
C THR A 139 25.02 16.88 -15.25
N GLU A 140 26.28 16.91 -14.79
CA GLU A 140 26.63 17.44 -13.47
C GLU A 140 26.10 18.87 -13.29
N GLY A 141 25.60 19.18 -12.10
CA GLY A 141 24.98 20.48 -11.78
C GLY A 141 23.59 20.74 -12.38
N VAL A 142 23.03 19.84 -13.21
CA VAL A 142 21.70 20.02 -13.84
C VAL A 142 20.61 19.21 -13.11
N PRO A 143 19.54 19.86 -12.61
CA PRO A 143 18.39 19.16 -12.02
C PRO A 143 17.73 18.20 -13.01
N SER A 144 17.64 16.93 -12.60
CA SER A 144 17.14 15.82 -13.42
C SER A 144 15.97 15.11 -12.72
N ILE A 145 14.97 14.69 -13.49
CA ILE A 145 13.78 14.01 -12.96
C ILE A 145 14.01 12.50 -12.97
N PHE A 146 13.88 11.86 -11.81
CA PHE A 146 13.81 10.41 -11.66
C PHE A 146 12.36 10.01 -11.43
N ASN A 147 11.91 8.96 -12.12
CA ASN A 147 10.50 8.60 -12.18
C ASN A 147 10.32 7.08 -12.26
N ALA A 148 9.48 6.56 -11.37
CA ALA A 148 9.11 5.14 -11.25
C ALA A 148 7.57 4.96 -11.25
N SER A 149 6.85 5.84 -11.97
CA SER A 149 5.37 5.90 -12.04
C SER A 149 4.69 4.70 -12.70
N LYS A 150 5.47 3.78 -13.25
CA LYS A 150 4.98 2.47 -13.72
C LYS A 150 5.12 1.36 -12.68
N SER A 151 5.71 1.65 -11.52
CA SER A 151 5.71 0.72 -10.39
C SER A 151 4.27 0.48 -9.95
N TYR A 152 3.94 -0.79 -9.70
CA TYR A 152 2.56 -1.23 -9.52
C TYR A 152 2.46 -2.31 -8.45
N ASP A 153 1.33 -2.28 -7.75
CA ASP A 153 0.92 -3.24 -6.75
C ASP A 153 -0.63 -3.30 -6.72
N PRO A 154 -1.26 -4.46 -6.46
CA PRO A 154 -2.71 -4.58 -6.38
C PRO A 154 -3.33 -3.76 -5.23
N SER A 155 -2.72 -3.76 -4.03
CA SER A 155 -3.12 -2.89 -2.92
C SER A 155 -2.78 -1.41 -3.19
N GLY A 156 -1.78 -1.19 -4.04
CA GLY A 156 -1.31 0.09 -4.53
C GLY A 156 -0.14 0.63 -3.70
N ILE A 157 0.67 1.47 -4.33
CA ILE A 157 1.89 2.01 -3.73
C ILE A 157 1.58 3.03 -2.63
N ASP A 158 2.36 3.00 -1.54
CA ASP A 158 2.34 3.96 -0.44
C ASP A 158 3.51 4.95 -0.52
N SER A 159 4.74 4.46 -0.67
CA SER A 159 5.95 5.30 -0.59
C SER A 159 7.14 4.80 -1.42
N PHE A 160 8.01 5.75 -1.76
CA PHE A 160 9.24 5.59 -2.56
C PHE A 160 10.43 6.16 -1.79
N TYR A 161 11.48 5.36 -1.59
CA TYR A 161 12.72 5.79 -0.95
C TYR A 161 13.91 5.61 -1.90
N TRP A 162 14.48 6.73 -2.33
CA TRP A 162 15.53 6.82 -3.34
C TRP A 162 16.89 6.97 -2.68
N ILE A 163 17.89 6.25 -3.19
CA ILE A 163 19.29 6.34 -2.78
C ILE A 163 20.11 6.59 -4.06
N PHE A 164 20.62 7.80 -4.25
CA PHE A 164 21.22 8.21 -5.53
C PHE A 164 22.66 7.71 -5.72
N GLY A 165 23.27 7.12 -4.70
CA GLY A 165 24.64 6.59 -4.78
C GLY A 165 25.75 7.62 -4.63
N ASP A 166 25.42 8.90 -4.42
CA ASP A 166 26.29 10.03 -4.12
C ASP A 166 26.20 10.46 -2.63
N ASP A 167 25.89 9.50 -1.75
CA ASP A 167 25.54 9.68 -0.34
C ASP A 167 24.28 10.55 -0.06
N THR A 168 23.49 10.90 -1.08
CA THR A 168 22.16 11.52 -0.92
C THR A 168 21.01 10.52 -1.03
N THR A 169 19.88 10.85 -0.39
CA THR A 169 18.65 10.03 -0.35
C THR A 169 17.40 10.91 -0.29
N GLU A 170 16.29 10.47 -0.87
CA GLU A 170 15.00 11.18 -0.84
C GLU A 170 13.85 10.23 -0.48
N ASN A 171 12.89 10.68 0.34
CA ASN A 171 11.67 9.92 0.65
C ASN A 171 10.44 10.67 0.10
N SER A 172 9.57 9.97 -0.64
CA SER A 172 8.46 10.58 -1.37
C SER A 172 7.22 9.67 -1.40
N SER A 173 6.03 10.25 -1.21
CA SER A 173 4.75 9.60 -1.52
C SER A 173 4.38 9.67 -3.01
N PHE A 174 5.19 10.36 -3.82
CA PHE A 174 5.02 10.50 -5.26
C PHE A 174 6.10 9.70 -6.02
N PRO A 175 5.75 9.08 -7.15
CA PRO A 175 6.67 8.24 -7.94
C PRO A 175 7.73 9.04 -8.71
N SER A 176 7.90 10.33 -8.45
CA SER A 176 8.84 11.19 -9.19
C SER A 176 9.49 12.20 -8.28
N VAL A 177 10.80 12.35 -8.42
CA VAL A 177 11.66 13.23 -7.62
C VAL A 177 12.64 13.97 -8.53
N ILE A 178 13.17 15.10 -8.06
CA ILE A 178 14.21 15.86 -8.76
C ILE A 178 15.51 15.71 -7.98
N HIS A 179 16.59 15.33 -8.65
CA HIS A 179 17.93 15.27 -8.06
C HIS A 179 18.98 15.95 -8.95
N THR A 180 20.06 16.41 -8.34
CA THR A 180 21.18 17.07 -9.01
C THR A 180 22.48 16.47 -8.50
N TYR A 181 23.14 15.67 -9.34
CA TYR A 181 24.50 15.20 -9.06
C TYR A 181 25.50 16.36 -9.17
N VAL A 182 26.35 16.52 -8.15
CA VAL A 182 27.34 17.61 -8.08
C VAL A 182 28.58 17.31 -8.93
N GLU A 183 28.94 16.04 -9.07
CA GLU A 183 30.09 15.57 -9.85
C GLU A 183 29.62 14.62 -10.97
N SER A 184 30.37 14.57 -12.06
CA SER A 184 30.19 13.58 -13.12
C SER A 184 30.78 12.21 -12.74
N GLY A 185 30.16 11.14 -13.25
CA GLY A 185 30.51 9.79 -12.86
C GLY A 185 29.42 8.76 -13.16
N THR A 186 29.58 7.55 -12.64
CA THR A 186 28.57 6.49 -12.72
C THR A 186 28.09 6.16 -11.32
N TYR A 187 26.79 6.31 -11.10
CA TYR A 187 26.13 6.14 -9.81
C TYR A 187 25.18 4.95 -9.84
N ALA A 188 25.06 4.25 -8.71
CA ALA A 188 24.07 3.21 -8.50
C ALA A 188 22.84 3.84 -7.84
N LEU A 189 21.79 4.08 -8.62
CA LEU A 189 20.51 4.55 -8.12
C LEU A 189 19.71 3.34 -7.63
N GLU A 190 19.55 3.22 -6.32
CA GLU A 190 18.72 2.23 -5.66
C GLU A 190 17.38 2.86 -5.26
N LEU A 191 16.28 2.16 -5.54
CA LEU A 191 14.93 2.57 -5.19
C LEU A 191 14.26 1.47 -4.38
N PHE A 192 13.80 1.81 -3.17
CA PHE A 192 12.87 1.00 -2.40
C PHE A 192 11.44 1.50 -2.66
N VAL A 193 10.51 0.57 -2.87
CA VAL A 193 9.07 0.88 -3.00
C VAL A 193 8.31 0.07 -1.97
N THR A 194 7.40 0.72 -1.25
CA THR A 194 6.51 0.12 -0.24
C THR A 194 5.07 0.24 -0.69
N ASP A 195 4.31 -0.85 -0.62
CA ASP A 195 2.87 -0.85 -0.88
C ASP A 195 2.04 -0.49 0.37
N LYS A 196 0.71 -0.45 0.25
CA LYS A 196 -0.19 -0.14 1.37
C LYS A 196 -0.42 -1.29 2.34
N ALA A 197 -0.05 -2.51 1.99
CA ALA A 197 -0.03 -3.65 2.91
C ALA A 197 1.28 -3.71 3.74
N GLY A 198 2.29 -2.92 3.35
CA GLY A 198 3.60 -2.84 3.98
C GLY A 198 4.63 -3.82 3.41
N ASN A 199 4.37 -4.46 2.26
CA ASN A 199 5.42 -5.22 1.58
C ASN A 199 6.36 -4.26 0.84
N VAL A 200 7.63 -4.65 0.74
CA VAL A 200 8.71 -3.80 0.23
C VAL A 200 9.48 -4.55 -0.85
N ASN A 201 9.80 -3.85 -1.92
CA ASN A 201 10.74 -4.31 -2.95
C ASN A 201 11.85 -3.26 -3.16
N SER A 202 12.96 -3.67 -3.79
CA SER A 202 14.08 -2.80 -4.14
C SER A 202 14.65 -3.14 -5.52
N ASP A 203 14.97 -2.14 -6.32
CA ASP A 203 15.63 -2.29 -7.62
C ASP A 203 16.76 -1.25 -7.79
N ILE A 204 17.78 -1.59 -8.59
CA ILE A 204 19.00 -0.79 -8.75
C ILE A 204 19.32 -0.61 -10.23
N ILE A 205 19.51 0.64 -10.64
CA ILE A 205 19.94 1.00 -12.01
C ILE A 205 21.23 1.82 -12.01
N SER A 206 21.98 1.71 -13.10
CA SER A 206 23.20 2.49 -13.33
C SER A 206 22.84 3.83 -13.98
N VAL A 207 23.18 4.93 -13.32
CA VAL A 207 23.01 6.30 -13.83
C VAL A 207 24.37 6.83 -14.25
N ASN A 208 24.50 7.30 -15.50
CA ASN A 208 25.72 7.93 -15.99
C ASN A 208 25.52 9.45 -16.08
N VAL A 209 26.34 10.20 -15.34
CA VAL A 209 26.33 11.67 -15.27
C VAL A 209 27.50 12.19 -16.09
N ASN A 210 27.19 12.96 -17.13
CA ASN A 210 28.17 13.59 -17.99
C ASN A 210 28.76 14.86 -17.33
N PRO A 211 30.04 15.20 -17.57
CA PRO A 211 30.60 16.47 -17.13
C PRO A 211 29.91 17.65 -17.82
N ASP A 212 29.85 18.80 -17.14
CA ASP A 212 29.32 20.03 -17.74
C ASP A 212 30.30 20.49 -18.83
N PRO A 213 29.86 20.65 -20.09
CA PRO A 213 30.73 21.14 -21.16
C PRO A 213 31.32 22.53 -20.88
N ASN A 214 30.81 23.28 -19.90
CA ASN A 214 31.23 24.64 -19.56
C ASN A 214 32.23 24.74 -18.39
N THR A 215 32.40 23.71 -17.55
CA THR A 215 33.30 23.79 -16.37
C THR A 215 34.79 23.93 -16.74
N ASN A 216 35.18 23.55 -17.96
CA ASN A 216 36.56 23.65 -18.44
C ASN A 216 37.02 25.07 -18.85
N PHE A 217 36.17 26.10 -18.82
CA PHE A 217 36.55 27.46 -19.28
C PHE A 217 37.25 28.34 -18.23
N SER A 218 37.52 27.85 -17.01
CA SER A 218 38.08 28.66 -15.92
C SER A 218 39.29 28.05 -15.19
N SER A 219 40.32 27.64 -15.94
CA SER A 219 41.69 27.59 -15.38
C SER A 219 42.80 27.79 -16.42
N GLY A 220 43.13 29.07 -16.67
CA GLY A 220 44.43 29.45 -17.20
C GLY A 220 44.46 30.11 -18.58
N GLN A 221 44.28 31.43 -18.62
CA GLN A 221 45.21 32.33 -19.35
C GLN A 221 45.09 33.78 -18.83
N SER A 222 45.71 34.06 -17.67
CA SER A 222 46.03 35.44 -17.29
C SER A 222 47.35 35.83 -17.98
N ASP A 223 47.27 36.13 -19.27
CA ASP A 223 48.37 36.80 -19.98
C ASP A 223 48.41 38.27 -19.53
N GLU A 224 49.02 38.52 -18.37
CA GLU A 224 49.47 39.86 -18.00
C GLU A 224 50.57 40.29 -18.97
N LYS A 225 50.16 40.96 -20.05
CA LYS A 225 51.07 41.74 -20.88
C LYS A 225 51.10 43.16 -20.32
N ASP A 226 52.13 43.46 -19.53
CA ASP A 226 52.52 44.84 -19.20
C ASP A 226 52.59 45.68 -20.49
N GLU A 227 51.72 46.67 -20.61
CA GLU A 227 51.96 47.83 -21.48
C GLU A 227 52.22 49.06 -20.61
N ASP A 228 53.48 49.48 -20.66
CA ASP A 228 54.07 50.62 -19.96
C ASP A 228 53.33 51.93 -20.29
N ILE A 229 52.48 52.39 -19.35
CA ILE A 229 51.74 53.66 -19.49
C ILE A 229 52.69 54.82 -19.19
N THR A 230 53.35 55.29 -20.24
CA THR A 230 54.13 56.53 -20.19
C THR A 230 53.23 57.75 -19.90
N LEU A 231 53.37 58.30 -18.69
CA LEU A 231 52.66 59.51 -18.26
C LEU A 231 53.15 60.74 -19.05
N VAL A 232 52.32 61.28 -19.93
CA VAL A 232 52.53 62.59 -20.58
C VAL A 232 51.56 63.61 -20.02
N ASN A 233 52.08 64.54 -19.23
CA ASN A 233 51.35 65.74 -18.78
C ASN A 233 51.08 66.67 -19.97
N VAL A 234 49.81 67.07 -20.15
CA VAL A 234 49.45 68.31 -20.87
C VAL A 234 48.30 68.99 -20.13
N ASP A 235 48.63 69.96 -19.28
CA ASP A 235 47.71 71.09 -19.02
C ASP A 235 47.54 71.89 -20.32
N GLN A 236 46.31 72.33 -20.64
CA GLN A 236 45.95 73.69 -21.13
C GLN A 236 44.58 73.73 -21.86
N LEU A 237 43.76 74.73 -21.46
CA LEU A 237 42.81 75.52 -22.27
C LEU A 237 41.41 74.98 -22.70
N ASN A 238 40.40 75.43 -21.92
CA ASN A 238 39.15 76.10 -22.32
C ASN A 238 38.67 76.10 -23.79
N SER A 239 37.38 75.77 -24.02
CA SER A 239 36.34 76.78 -24.36
C SER A 239 34.89 76.22 -24.50
N ASP A 240 34.00 76.80 -23.71
CA ASP A 240 32.53 77.07 -23.82
C ASP A 240 31.93 77.30 -25.25
N PRO A 241 30.59 77.45 -25.47
CA PRO A 241 29.37 76.80 -24.94
C PRO A 241 28.45 76.16 -26.04
N ASP A 242 27.35 75.49 -25.67
CA ASP A 242 26.00 75.80 -26.22
C ASP A 242 24.81 75.22 -25.40
N ILE A 243 23.70 75.96 -25.35
CA ILE A 243 22.44 75.81 -24.57
C ILE A 243 21.27 75.96 -25.58
N PRO A 244 20.08 75.28 -25.51
CA PRO A 244 19.12 75.21 -24.39
C PRO A 244 18.52 73.80 -24.10
N ASP A 245 18.03 73.46 -22.90
CA ASP A 245 16.86 73.94 -22.11
C ASP A 245 15.48 73.74 -22.77
N THR A 246 14.60 72.97 -22.10
CA THR A 246 13.17 73.31 -21.94
C THR A 246 12.47 72.46 -20.86
N THR A 247 12.35 73.02 -19.65
CA THR A 247 11.11 73.18 -18.85
C THR A 247 10.20 72.00 -18.40
N ASN A 248 9.96 71.93 -17.08
CA ASN A 248 8.65 71.86 -16.36
C ASN A 248 7.70 70.64 -16.52
N ALA A 249 6.86 70.25 -15.54
CA ALA A 249 6.73 70.61 -14.11
C ALA A 249 5.78 69.61 -13.36
N ASN A 250 5.98 69.47 -12.04
CA ASN A 250 5.02 69.61 -10.91
C ASN A 250 3.51 69.29 -11.15
N ILE A 251 2.79 68.59 -10.24
CA ILE A 251 2.04 69.17 -9.07
C ILE A 251 1.57 68.09 -8.06
N ASN A 252 1.42 68.51 -6.79
CA ASN A 252 1.05 67.79 -5.55
C ASN A 252 -0.46 67.46 -5.33
N SER A 253 -0.73 66.89 -4.13
CA SER A 253 -1.93 66.80 -3.25
C SER A 253 -2.67 65.46 -3.27
N GLU A 254 -2.69 64.67 -2.19
CA GLU A 254 -3.27 64.90 -0.83
C GLU A 254 -4.81 64.99 -0.83
N ASP A 255 -5.47 64.01 -0.20
CA ASP A 255 -6.58 64.24 0.74
C ASP A 255 -6.73 63.03 1.70
N GLU A 256 -7.27 63.28 2.90
CA GLU A 256 -7.52 62.30 3.97
C GLU A 256 -8.99 61.86 3.99
N THR A 257 -9.32 60.77 4.72
CA THR A 257 -10.49 60.76 5.63
C THR A 257 -10.49 59.52 6.53
N GLN A 258 -10.84 59.70 7.80
CA GLN A 258 -11.07 58.65 8.80
C GLN A 258 -12.58 58.40 8.97
N THR A 259 -12.95 57.21 9.46
CA THR A 259 -14.17 57.05 10.29
C THR A 259 -14.04 55.94 11.35
N GLU A 260 -14.37 56.30 12.59
CA GLU A 260 -14.58 55.44 13.78
C GLU A 260 -16.06 54.96 13.84
N LEU A 261 -16.51 53.99 14.65
CA LEU A 261 -15.93 53.07 15.65
C LEU A 261 -16.96 51.92 15.86
N GLU A 262 -16.55 50.73 16.35
CA GLU A 262 -17.30 50.02 17.40
C GLU A 262 -16.52 48.85 18.04
N GLU A 263 -16.67 48.69 19.36
CA GLU A 263 -15.97 47.72 20.20
C GLU A 263 -16.74 46.41 20.38
N ASN A 264 -16.04 45.30 20.65
CA ASN A 264 -16.49 44.38 21.70
C ASN A 264 -15.35 43.53 22.25
N GLU A 265 -15.18 43.54 23.58
CA GLU A 265 -14.16 42.74 24.28
C GLU A 265 -14.56 41.26 24.39
N SER A 266 -13.56 40.36 24.31
CA SER A 266 -13.54 39.16 25.14
C SER A 266 -12.11 38.74 25.44
N LYS A 267 -11.75 38.70 26.73
CA LYS A 267 -10.43 38.25 27.20
C LYS A 267 -10.48 36.77 27.55
N THR A 268 -9.57 35.98 26.99
CA THR A 268 -9.09 34.74 27.61
C THR A 268 -7.55 34.70 27.61
N ASN A 269 -7.00 33.93 28.55
CA ASN A 269 -5.61 33.97 29.02
C ASN A 269 -4.66 33.19 28.09
N PRO A 270 -3.35 33.51 27.99
CA PRO A 270 -2.42 32.71 27.21
C PRO A 270 -2.06 31.42 27.97
N GLU A 271 -2.34 30.27 27.36
CA GLU A 271 -1.74 29.00 27.80
C GLU A 271 -0.34 28.82 27.22
N THR A 272 0.51 28.16 27.99
CA THR A 272 1.94 27.99 27.74
C THR A 272 2.21 26.95 26.65
N ASP A 273 3.19 27.23 25.79
CA ASP A 273 3.79 26.24 24.88
C ASP A 273 4.12 24.95 25.62
N ASN A 274 3.55 23.84 25.14
CA ASN A 274 3.92 22.48 25.49
C ASN A 274 4.49 21.85 24.22
N PRO A 275 5.65 21.17 24.25
CA PRO A 275 6.35 20.78 23.03
C PRO A 275 5.52 19.80 22.20
N VAL A 276 5.63 19.94 20.87
CA VAL A 276 4.89 19.13 19.89
C VAL A 276 5.04 17.64 20.20
N GLY A 277 3.96 17.02 20.63
CA GLY A 277 3.92 15.60 20.90
C GLY A 277 3.94 14.81 19.60
N PHE A 278 5.05 14.09 19.35
CA PHE A 278 5.14 13.16 18.23
C PHE A 278 3.98 12.16 18.26
N SER A 279 3.27 12.08 17.14
CA SER A 279 2.16 11.14 16.95
C SER A 279 2.66 9.70 16.90
N LEU A 280 1.74 8.74 17.07
CA LEU A 280 2.08 7.32 16.93
C LEU A 280 2.60 6.99 15.50
N GLY A 281 2.18 7.78 14.50
CA GLY A 281 2.68 7.70 13.12
C GLY A 281 4.13 8.19 13.01
N ASP A 282 4.50 9.26 13.69
CA ASP A 282 5.89 9.76 13.70
C ASP A 282 6.85 8.73 14.34
N PHE A 283 6.40 8.06 15.42
CA PHE A 283 7.14 6.96 16.02
C PHE A 283 7.31 5.77 15.07
N LEU A 284 6.25 5.39 14.34
CA LEU A 284 6.33 4.29 13.36
C LEU A 284 7.29 4.64 12.21
N THR A 285 7.20 5.86 11.68
CA THR A 285 8.11 6.38 10.63
C THR A 285 9.56 6.38 11.10
N ILE A 286 9.85 6.84 12.32
CA ILE A 286 11.20 6.79 12.91
C ILE A 286 11.69 5.35 13.06
N VAL A 287 10.83 4.42 13.49
CA VAL A 287 11.19 2.98 13.60
C VAL A 287 11.49 2.39 12.23
N ILE A 288 10.71 2.70 11.19
CA ILE A 288 10.95 2.24 9.81
C ILE A 288 12.29 2.80 9.30
N ILE A 289 12.57 4.09 9.50
CA ILE A 289 13.86 4.71 9.14
C ILE A 289 15.03 4.03 9.87
N LEU A 290 14.89 3.73 11.16
CA LEU A 290 15.91 3.01 11.94
C LEU A 290 16.12 1.56 11.46
N LEU A 291 15.06 0.88 11.03
CA LEU A 291 15.14 -0.47 10.47
C LEU A 291 15.79 -0.47 9.07
N LEU A 292 15.39 0.45 8.18
CA LEU A 292 15.99 0.60 6.85
C LEU A 292 17.47 0.97 6.94
N THR A 293 17.85 1.94 7.78
CA THR A 293 19.26 2.30 7.99
C THR A 293 20.07 1.14 8.59
N SER A 294 19.50 0.39 9.54
CA SER A 294 20.12 -0.83 10.09
C SER A 294 20.30 -1.92 9.03
N TYR A 295 19.34 -2.08 8.12
CA TYR A 295 19.41 -3.03 7.01
C TYR A 295 20.48 -2.63 5.98
N VAL A 296 20.56 -1.36 5.59
CA VAL A 296 21.63 -0.82 4.73
C VAL A 296 23.01 -1.04 5.35
N LEU A 297 23.16 -0.82 6.67
CA LEU A 297 24.38 -1.12 7.41
C LEU A 297 24.74 -2.62 7.40
N TYR A 298 23.73 -3.49 7.52
CA TYR A 298 23.92 -4.95 7.44
C TYR A 298 24.35 -5.41 6.04
N VAL A 299 23.73 -4.89 4.96
CA VAL A 299 24.12 -5.19 3.57
C VAL A 299 25.54 -4.69 3.28
N LYS A 300 25.87 -3.44 3.66
CA LYS A 300 27.25 -2.90 3.56
C LYS A 300 28.26 -3.75 4.34
N TRP A 301 27.86 -4.36 5.46
CA TRP A 301 28.72 -5.28 6.21
C TRP A 301 28.92 -6.62 5.49
N GLN A 302 27.86 -7.24 4.93
CA GLN A 302 27.95 -8.48 4.16
C GLN A 302 28.89 -8.34 2.95
N VAL A 303 28.70 -7.33 2.11
CA VAL A 303 29.57 -7.05 0.94
C VAL A 303 31.03 -6.83 1.35
N ARG A 304 31.28 -6.25 2.53
CA ARG A 304 32.64 -6.08 3.06
C ARG A 304 33.26 -7.42 3.51
N ILE A 305 32.48 -8.31 4.11
CA ILE A 305 32.93 -9.65 4.52
C ILE A 305 33.24 -10.50 3.29
N GLU A 306 32.41 -10.46 2.25
CA GLU A 306 32.67 -11.17 0.99
C GLU A 306 33.98 -10.71 0.34
N LYS A 307 34.20 -9.40 0.19
CA LYS A 307 35.47 -8.84 -0.33
C LYS A 307 36.70 -9.21 0.51
N ILE A 308 36.56 -9.33 1.84
CA ILE A 308 37.64 -9.80 2.72
C ILE A 308 37.94 -11.29 2.47
N ASN A 309 36.90 -12.12 2.34
CA ASN A 309 37.03 -13.55 2.07
C ASN A 309 37.61 -13.84 0.68
N GLU A 310 37.20 -13.09 -0.36
CA GLU A 310 37.80 -13.16 -1.68
C GLU A 310 39.29 -12.77 -1.69
N HIS A 311 39.68 -11.78 -0.88
CA HIS A 311 41.07 -11.39 -0.75
C HIS A 311 41.92 -12.43 0.02
N GLN A 312 41.34 -13.07 1.04
CA GLN A 312 42.00 -14.15 1.79
C GLN A 312 42.14 -15.46 0.97
N ASN A 313 41.22 -15.72 0.03
CA ASN A 313 41.27 -16.91 -0.84
C ASN A 313 42.17 -16.73 -2.08
N ASN A 314 42.70 -15.53 -2.33
CA ASN A 314 43.57 -15.20 -3.46
C ASN A 314 45.03 -14.85 -3.04
N LEU A 315 45.42 -15.19 -1.80
CA LEU A 315 46.77 -15.00 -1.22
C LEU A 315 47.37 -16.34 -0.77
#